data_AF-A0A5P8NZY5-F1
#
_entry.id   AF-A0A5P8NZY5-F1
#
_cell.length_a   1.000
_cell.length_b   1.000
_cell.length_c   1.000
_cell.angle_alpha   90.00
_cell.angle_beta   90.00
_cell.angle_gamma   90.00
#
_symmetry.space_group_name_H-M   'P 1'
#
loop_
_entity.id
_entity.type
_entity.pdbx_description
1 polymer ?
#
loop_
_entity_poly.entity_id
_entity_poly.type
_entity_poly.pdbx_seq_one_letter_code
_entity_poly.pdbx_strand_id
1 'polypeptide(L)'
;MANTSNIKHRFFSAFREIFVHHHGSLEFRAKIFALIVASFENTVYDEAEAYNLIKEYALKLYEDENRANLLVLTTKELVKKVYDDNGLNIDTLISNIQKELKIVPRYAKKIDVDALRPICLLTEDEETLAYQTRILDFLQNLKDETLQSKQEQIEKSEEGITSKFSNTK
;
A
#
# COMPACT_ATOMS: atom_id res chain seq x y z
N MET A 1 38.67 -1.47 8.13
CA MET A 1 37.32 -1.95 8.54
C MET A 1 36.35 -0.79 8.40
N ALA A 2 35.58 -0.74 7.32
CA ALA A 2 34.72 0.39 7.00
C ALA A 2 33.35 0.27 7.70
N ASN A 3 32.97 1.36 8.36
CA ASN A 3 31.74 1.60 9.13
C ASN A 3 30.45 1.20 8.40
N THR A 4 29.77 0.17 8.89
CA THR A 4 28.44 -0.27 8.40
C THR A 4 27.27 0.37 9.17
N SER A 5 27.56 1.21 10.17
CA SER A 5 26.57 1.71 11.14
C SER A 5 26.01 3.11 10.84
N ASN A 6 26.62 3.87 9.92
CA ASN A 6 26.27 5.29 9.70
C ASN A 6 25.21 5.53 8.61
N ILE A 7 24.92 4.55 7.76
CA ILE A 7 23.88 4.67 6.73
C ILE A 7 22.49 4.49 7.37
N LYS A 8 22.33 3.51 8.26
CA LYS A 8 21.04 3.20 8.91
C LYS A 8 20.46 4.38 9.69
N HIS A 9 21.29 5.15 10.40
CA HIS A 9 20.83 6.30 11.19
C HIS A 9 20.51 7.56 10.37
N ARG A 10 21.28 7.84 9.31
CA ARG A 10 21.07 9.04 8.48
C ARG A 10 19.80 8.96 7.63
N PHE A 11 19.38 7.75 7.24
CA PHE A 11 18.14 7.55 6.50
C PHE A 11 16.91 7.57 7.41
N PHE A 12 16.96 6.98 8.61
CA PHE A 12 15.85 7.04 9.59
C PHE A 12 15.48 8.49 9.98
N SER A 13 16.47 9.39 10.08
CA SER A 13 16.22 10.81 10.30
C SER A 13 15.61 11.51 9.07
N ALA A 14 16.04 11.16 7.86
CA ALA A 14 15.48 11.71 6.63
C ALA A 14 14.03 11.23 6.39
N PHE A 15 13.70 9.98 6.73
CA PHE A 15 12.33 9.46 6.66
C PHE A 15 11.36 10.25 7.54
N ARG A 16 11.77 10.62 8.76
CA ARG A 16 10.94 11.44 9.67
C ARG A 16 10.66 12.83 9.12
N GLU A 17 11.53 13.35 8.25
CA GLU A 17 11.38 14.67 7.61
C GLU A 17 10.59 14.58 6.28
N ILE A 18 10.75 13.47 5.54
CA ILE A 18 10.07 13.19 4.26
C ILE A 18 8.60 12.76 4.46
N PHE A 19 8.28 11.99 5.51
CA PHE A 19 6.89 11.58 5.83
C PHE A 19 6.00 12.74 6.27
N VAL A 20 6.59 13.83 6.78
CA VAL A 20 5.81 14.92 7.39
C VAL A 20 5.14 15.82 6.34
N HIS A 21 5.57 15.82 5.07
CA HIS A 21 5.09 16.85 4.14
C HIS A 21 4.43 16.42 2.81
N HIS A 22 4.82 15.37 2.06
CA HIS A 22 4.30 15.25 0.67
C HIS A 22 4.08 13.85 0.06
N HIS A 23 4.14 12.74 0.80
CA HIS A 23 4.17 11.38 0.19
C HIS A 23 3.03 10.41 0.55
N GLY A 24 1.86 10.89 0.98
CA GLY A 24 0.75 10.01 1.39
C GLY A 24 0.36 8.93 0.38
N SER A 25 0.46 9.19 -0.93
CA SER A 25 0.15 8.17 -1.94
C SER A 25 1.21 7.07 -2.06
N LEU A 26 2.48 7.38 -1.78
CA LEU A 26 3.56 6.39 -1.80
C LEU A 26 3.48 5.53 -0.55
N GLU A 27 3.26 6.16 0.61
CA GLU A 27 3.07 5.45 1.87
C GLU A 27 1.85 4.53 1.80
N PHE A 28 0.73 4.98 1.23
CA PHE A 28 -0.44 4.14 1.00
C PHE A 28 -0.08 2.88 0.19
N ARG A 29 0.67 3.03 -0.91
CA ARG A 29 1.15 1.88 -1.71
C ARG A 29 2.07 0.96 -0.92
N ALA A 30 2.96 1.53 -0.11
CA ALA A 30 3.84 0.74 0.73
C ALA A 30 3.04 -0.11 1.72
N LYS A 31 1.93 0.39 2.28
CA LYS A 31 1.01 -0.41 3.12
C LYS A 31 0.40 -1.58 2.35
N ILE A 32 0.00 -1.38 1.09
CA ILE A 32 -0.53 -2.45 0.24
C ILE A 32 0.51 -3.55 0.02
N PHE A 33 1.74 -3.19 -0.34
CA PHE A 33 2.82 -4.16 -0.52
C PHE A 33 3.22 -4.83 0.80
N ALA A 34 3.30 -4.06 1.89
CA ALA A 34 3.65 -4.58 3.20
C ALA A 34 2.62 -5.59 3.70
N LEU A 35 1.33 -5.41 3.38
CA LEU A 35 0.28 -6.36 3.75
C LEU A 35 0.52 -7.74 3.13
N ILE A 36 0.92 -7.81 1.85
CA ILE A 36 1.23 -9.09 1.19
C ILE A 36 2.57 -9.64 1.69
N VAL A 37 3.63 -8.84 1.77
CA VAL A 37 4.94 -9.35 2.20
C VAL A 37 4.88 -9.84 3.66
N ALA A 38 4.23 -9.09 4.56
CA ALA A 38 4.08 -9.51 5.95
C ALA A 38 3.25 -10.79 6.10
N SER A 39 2.38 -11.13 5.13
CA SER A 39 1.58 -12.36 5.20
C SER A 39 2.39 -13.66 5.00
N PHE A 40 3.65 -13.58 4.59
CA PHE A 40 4.59 -14.71 4.62
C PHE A 40 5.13 -15.00 6.03
N GLU A 41 4.56 -14.41 7.08
CA GLU A 41 5.00 -14.63 8.45
C GLU A 41 5.02 -16.15 8.75
N ASN A 42 6.19 -16.65 9.17
CA ASN A 42 6.47 -18.07 9.41
C ASN A 42 6.59 -18.97 8.18
N THR A 43 6.65 -18.40 6.97
CA THR A 43 6.80 -19.12 5.71
C THR A 43 8.17 -18.85 5.09
N VAL A 44 8.79 -19.87 4.50
CA VAL A 44 10.03 -19.69 3.74
C VAL A 44 9.67 -19.15 2.35
N TYR A 45 10.25 -18.01 1.99
CA TYR A 45 10.10 -17.38 0.69
C TYR A 45 11.35 -16.57 0.35
N ASP A 46 11.53 -16.22 -0.93
CA ASP A 46 12.61 -15.32 -1.34
C ASP A 46 12.24 -13.86 -1.04
N GLU A 47 12.61 -13.41 0.16
CA GLU A 47 12.37 -12.03 0.59
C GLU A 47 13.08 -10.99 -0.30
N ALA A 48 14.28 -11.31 -0.80
CA ALA A 48 15.01 -10.39 -1.66
C ALA A 48 14.26 -10.20 -2.98
N GLU A 49 13.73 -11.28 -3.55
CA GLU A 49 12.96 -11.26 -4.78
C GLU A 49 11.63 -10.52 -4.61
N ALA A 50 10.95 -10.68 -3.47
CA ALA A 50 9.74 -9.89 -3.17
C ALA A 50 10.01 -8.38 -3.28
N TYR A 51 11.14 -7.90 -2.74
CA TYR A 51 11.50 -6.48 -2.83
C TYR A 51 12.02 -6.06 -4.21
N ASN A 52 12.61 -6.98 -4.99
CA ASN A 52 12.97 -6.71 -6.38
C ASN A 52 11.71 -6.47 -7.23
N LEU A 53 10.70 -7.33 -7.10
CA LEU A 53 9.40 -7.18 -7.77
C LEU A 53 8.74 -5.83 -7.43
N ILE A 54 8.79 -5.42 -6.16
CA ILE A 54 8.31 -4.10 -5.73
C ILE A 54 9.12 -2.97 -6.39
N LYS A 55 10.45 -3.10 -6.48
CA LYS A 55 11.30 -2.10 -7.13
C LYS A 55 10.98 -1.99 -8.62
N GLU A 56 10.81 -3.10 -9.31
CA GLU A 56 10.45 -3.13 -10.73
C GLU A 56 9.10 -2.46 -10.98
N TYR A 57 8.09 -2.78 -10.17
CA TYR A 57 6.80 -2.10 -10.21
C TYR A 57 6.98 -0.59 -10.02
N ALA A 58 7.75 -0.19 -9.02
CA ALA A 58 7.93 1.22 -8.68
C ALA A 58 8.68 1.99 -9.78
N LEU A 59 9.68 1.37 -10.43
CA LEU A 59 10.38 1.95 -11.57
C LEU A 59 9.45 2.16 -12.76
N LYS A 60 8.58 1.18 -13.07
CA LYS A 60 7.56 1.32 -14.12
C LYS A 60 6.53 2.41 -13.79
N LEU A 61 6.20 2.59 -12.51
CA LEU A 61 5.19 3.56 -12.07
C LEU A 61 5.72 5.00 -12.02
N TYR A 62 6.95 5.21 -11.57
CA TYR A 62 7.49 6.53 -11.27
C TYR A 62 8.51 7.04 -12.29
N GLU A 63 9.14 6.15 -13.06
CA GLU A 63 10.29 6.45 -13.93
C GLU A 63 11.43 7.20 -13.18
N ASP A 64 11.48 7.03 -11.86
CA ASP A 64 12.39 7.72 -10.94
C ASP A 64 12.93 6.71 -9.94
N GLU A 65 14.25 6.49 -9.98
CA GLU A 65 14.92 5.51 -9.14
C GLU A 65 14.85 5.87 -7.64
N ASN A 66 14.94 7.15 -7.29
CA ASN A 66 14.85 7.58 -5.90
C ASN A 66 13.46 7.29 -5.33
N ARG A 67 12.41 7.55 -6.10
CA ARG A 67 11.03 7.24 -5.71
C ARG A 67 10.78 5.73 -5.64
N ALA A 68 11.36 4.96 -6.55
CA ALA A 68 11.29 3.51 -6.52
C ALA A 68 11.95 2.94 -5.26
N ASN A 69 13.18 3.41 -4.96
CA ASN A 69 13.89 3.03 -3.75
C ASN A 69 13.13 3.45 -2.49
N LEU A 70 12.50 4.64 -2.50
CA LEU A 70 11.70 5.12 -1.37
C LEU A 70 10.49 4.21 -1.10
N LEU A 71 9.80 3.71 -2.13
CA LEU A 71 8.70 2.76 -1.97
C LEU A 71 9.20 1.46 -1.33
N VAL A 72 10.29 0.88 -1.85
CA VAL A 72 10.86 -0.37 -1.33
C VAL A 72 11.26 -0.23 0.14
N LEU A 73 11.97 0.85 0.48
CA LEU A 73 12.41 1.11 1.85
C LEU A 73 11.21 1.30 2.80
N THR A 74 10.21 2.07 2.39
CA THR A 74 9.00 2.27 3.21
C THR A 74 8.28 0.94 3.43
N THR A 75 8.17 0.09 2.40
CA THR A 75 7.58 -1.25 2.54
C THR A 75 8.37 -2.10 3.53
N LYS A 76 9.70 -2.14 3.41
CA LYS A 76 10.60 -2.88 4.33
C LYS A 76 10.41 -2.44 5.78
N GLU A 77 10.30 -1.14 6.02
CA GLU A 77 10.10 -0.60 7.37
C GLU A 77 8.75 -1.03 7.95
N LEU A 78 7.68 -1.05 7.15
CA LEU A 78 6.36 -1.51 7.59
C LEU A 78 6.36 -3.01 7.88
N VAL A 79 6.92 -3.83 6.99
CA VAL A 79 7.06 -5.29 7.18
C VAL A 79 7.87 -5.58 8.45
N LYS A 80 9.00 -4.91 8.62
CA LYS A 80 9.83 -5.06 9.83
C LYS A 80 9.05 -4.72 11.10
N LYS A 81 8.25 -3.65 11.10
CA LYS A 81 7.41 -3.30 12.26
C LYS A 81 6.38 -4.38 12.60
N VAL A 82 5.86 -5.07 11.58
CA VAL A 82 4.95 -6.22 11.76
C VAL A 82 5.69 -7.39 12.39
N TYR A 83 6.81 -7.81 11.82
CA TYR A 83 7.58 -8.95 12.33
C TYR A 83 8.21 -8.72 13.71
N ASP A 84 8.60 -7.48 14.02
CA ASP A 84 9.17 -7.13 15.33
C ASP A 84 8.07 -6.95 16.42
N ASP A 85 6.78 -7.10 16.08
CA ASP A 85 5.61 -6.80 16.93
C ASP A 85 5.69 -5.44 17.64
N ASN A 86 6.21 -4.43 16.92
CA ASN A 86 6.56 -3.13 17.51
C ASN A 86 5.47 -2.08 17.26
N GLY A 87 4.24 -2.40 17.64
CA GLY A 87 3.08 -1.50 17.55
C GLY A 87 2.41 -1.43 16.17
N LEU A 88 2.72 -2.37 15.27
CA LEU A 88 2.02 -2.59 14.01
C LEU A 88 1.86 -4.10 13.82
N ASN A 89 0.65 -4.55 13.49
CA ASN A 89 0.37 -5.92 13.05
C ASN A 89 -0.47 -5.89 11.77
N ILE A 90 -0.78 -7.06 11.20
CA ILE A 90 -1.57 -7.18 9.98
C ILE A 90 -2.93 -6.49 10.11
N ASP A 91 -3.65 -6.69 11.21
CA ASP A 91 -4.96 -6.06 11.45
C ASP A 91 -4.86 -4.53 11.48
N THR A 92 -3.79 -4.01 12.07
CA THR A 92 -3.53 -2.57 12.12
C THR A 92 -3.20 -2.01 10.74
N LEU A 93 -2.44 -2.74 9.91
CA LEU A 93 -2.21 -2.38 8.50
C LEU A 93 -3.52 -2.31 7.73
N ILE A 94 -4.38 -3.33 7.86
CA ILE A 94 -5.71 -3.37 7.23
C ILE A 94 -6.55 -2.17 7.66
N SER A 95 -6.61 -1.90 8.97
CA SER A 95 -7.35 -0.77 9.54
C SER A 95 -6.86 0.57 8.98
N ASN A 96 -5.54 0.74 8.85
CA ASN A 96 -4.95 1.96 8.31
C ASN A 96 -5.31 2.17 6.84
N ILE A 97 -5.22 1.11 6.02
CA ILE A 97 -5.63 1.16 4.60
C ILE A 97 -7.10 1.57 4.47
N GLN A 98 -8.00 0.95 5.22
CA GLN A 98 -9.42 1.29 5.21
C GLN A 98 -9.69 2.73 5.65
N LYS A 99 -9.03 3.19 6.73
CA LYS A 99 -9.16 4.58 7.21
C LYS A 99 -8.70 5.58 6.17
N GLU A 100 -7.56 5.34 5.52
CA GLU A 100 -7.05 6.22 4.48
C GLU A 100 -7.96 6.28 3.26
N LEU A 101 -8.58 5.18 2.86
CA LEU A 101 -9.55 5.19 1.76
C LEU A 101 -10.81 5.97 2.10
N LYS A 102 -11.27 5.93 3.36
CA LYS A 102 -12.37 6.78 3.82
C LYS A 102 -12.03 8.28 3.74
N ILE A 103 -10.81 8.65 4.11
CA ILE A 103 -10.34 10.06 4.10
C ILE A 103 -9.97 10.52 2.68
N VAL A 104 -9.37 9.64 1.90
CA VAL A 104 -8.81 9.91 0.57
C VAL A 104 -9.28 8.83 -0.43
N PRO A 105 -10.56 8.82 -0.85
CA PRO A 105 -11.10 7.75 -1.72
C PRO A 105 -10.39 7.58 -3.07
N ARG A 106 -9.72 8.63 -3.57
CA ARG A 106 -8.92 8.55 -4.80
C ARG A 106 -7.74 7.57 -4.70
N TYR A 107 -7.32 7.19 -3.49
CA TYR A 107 -6.29 6.18 -3.27
C TYR A 107 -6.72 4.77 -3.64
N ALA A 108 -8.02 4.50 -3.82
CA ALA A 108 -8.48 3.21 -4.35
C ALA A 108 -7.86 2.90 -5.72
N LYS A 109 -7.62 3.91 -6.57
CA LYS A 109 -6.90 3.76 -7.86
C LYS A 109 -5.43 3.36 -7.71
N LYS A 110 -4.91 3.35 -6.48
CA LYS A 110 -3.55 2.95 -6.12
C LYS A 110 -3.50 1.50 -5.61
N ILE A 111 -4.64 0.82 -5.50
CA ILE A 111 -4.66 -0.62 -5.27
C ILE A 111 -4.50 -1.30 -6.64
N ASP A 112 -3.37 -1.97 -6.80
CA ASP A 112 -2.98 -2.69 -8.00
C ASP A 112 -2.74 -4.15 -7.62
N VAL A 113 -3.80 -4.95 -7.71
CA VAL A 113 -3.78 -6.36 -7.30
C VAL A 113 -2.89 -7.18 -8.22
N ASP A 114 -2.83 -6.83 -9.50
CA ASP A 114 -2.00 -7.54 -10.48
C ASP A 114 -0.51 -7.33 -10.20
N ALA A 115 -0.12 -6.17 -9.69
CA ALA A 115 1.25 -5.93 -9.22
C ALA A 115 1.64 -6.78 -7.99
N LEU A 116 0.66 -7.30 -7.22
CA LEU A 116 0.89 -8.11 -6.02
C LEU A 116 0.94 -9.61 -6.32
N ARG A 117 0.27 -10.06 -7.40
CA ARG A 117 0.20 -11.49 -7.76
C ARG A 117 1.57 -12.16 -7.89
N PRO A 118 2.58 -11.57 -8.56
CA PRO A 118 3.90 -12.20 -8.68
C PRO A 118 4.57 -12.44 -7.33
N ILE A 119 4.34 -11.56 -6.35
CA ILE A 119 4.90 -11.69 -5.01
C ILE A 119 4.33 -12.94 -4.33
N CYS A 120 3.03 -13.22 -4.49
CA CYS A 120 2.38 -14.37 -3.87
C CYS A 120 2.95 -15.71 -4.37
N LEU A 121 3.49 -15.74 -5.60
CA LEU A 121 4.08 -16.92 -6.22
C LEU A 121 5.48 -17.27 -5.66
N LEU A 122 5.99 -16.52 -4.68
CA LEU A 122 7.28 -16.76 -4.04
C LEU A 122 7.24 -17.83 -2.94
N THR A 123 6.08 -18.45 -2.70
CA THR A 123 5.93 -19.59 -1.80
C THR A 123 5.17 -20.73 -2.46
N GLU A 124 5.49 -21.95 -2.03
CA GLU A 124 4.75 -23.16 -2.36
C GLU A 124 3.77 -23.57 -1.23
N ASP A 125 3.75 -22.83 -0.11
CA ASP A 125 2.90 -23.14 1.03
C ASP A 125 1.43 -22.82 0.72
N GLU A 126 0.59 -23.85 0.61
CA GLU A 126 -0.81 -23.73 0.23
C GLU A 126 -1.63 -22.87 1.20
N GLU A 127 -1.33 -22.93 2.50
CA GLU A 127 -2.03 -22.14 3.53
C GLU A 127 -1.73 -20.65 3.37
N THR A 128 -0.46 -20.30 3.17
CA THR A 128 0.01 -18.94 2.89
C THR A 128 -0.58 -18.42 1.58
N LEU A 129 -0.56 -19.23 0.51
CA LEU A 129 -1.16 -18.87 -0.78
C LEU A 129 -2.66 -18.61 -0.66
N ALA A 130 -3.38 -19.46 0.09
CA ALA A 130 -4.81 -19.27 0.34
C ALA A 130 -5.07 -17.99 1.15
N TYR A 131 -4.24 -17.70 2.14
CA TYR A 131 -4.33 -16.48 2.93
C TYR A 131 -4.06 -15.23 2.08
N GLN A 132 -3.00 -15.24 1.28
CA GLN A 132 -2.67 -14.16 0.34
C GLN A 132 -3.75 -13.92 -0.70
N THR A 133 -4.34 -14.98 -1.23
CA THR A 133 -5.47 -14.89 -2.16
C THR A 133 -6.65 -14.14 -1.53
N ARG A 134 -6.99 -14.45 -0.27
CA ARG A 134 -8.02 -13.71 0.47
C ARG A 134 -7.65 -12.25 0.69
N ILE A 135 -6.37 -11.92 0.91
CA ILE A 135 -5.90 -10.53 0.99
C ILE A 135 -6.09 -9.83 -0.36
N LEU A 136 -5.74 -10.47 -1.49
CA LEU A 136 -5.93 -9.91 -2.83
C LEU A 136 -7.42 -9.65 -3.11
N ASP A 137 -8.30 -10.60 -2.77
CA ASP A 137 -9.75 -10.45 -2.93
C ASP A 137 -10.30 -9.31 -2.06
N PHE A 138 -9.85 -9.24 -0.79
CA PHE A 138 -10.20 -8.15 0.12
C PHE A 138 -9.79 -6.79 -0.46
N LEU A 139 -8.56 -6.67 -0.97
CA LEU A 139 -8.05 -5.42 -1.56
C LEU A 139 -8.82 -5.04 -2.83
N GLN A 140 -9.18 -6.02 -3.66
CA GLN A 140 -9.97 -5.79 -4.87
C GLN A 140 -11.37 -5.29 -4.53
N ASN A 141 -12.06 -5.95 -3.59
CA ASN A 141 -13.38 -5.52 -3.12
C ASN A 141 -13.31 -4.11 -2.51
N LEU A 142 -12.32 -3.86 -1.65
CA LEU A 142 -12.15 -2.55 -1.02
C LEU A 142 -11.89 -1.43 -2.04
N LYS A 143 -11.13 -1.72 -3.11
CA LYS A 143 -10.94 -0.81 -4.25
C LYS A 143 -12.26 -0.51 -4.94
N ASP A 144 -13.02 -1.54 -5.30
CA ASP A 144 -14.23 -1.40 -6.09
C ASP A 144 -15.33 -0.68 -5.31
N GLU A 145 -15.57 -1.07 -4.05
CA GLU A 145 -16.51 -0.41 -3.14
C GLU A 145 -16.19 1.08 -2.94
N THR A 146 -14.90 1.41 -2.78
CA THR A 146 -14.48 2.81 -2.59
C THR A 146 -14.70 3.64 -3.87
N LEU A 147 -14.45 3.06 -5.05
CA LEU A 147 -14.68 3.74 -6.31
C LEU A 147 -16.16 3.93 -6.62
N GLN A 148 -16.98 2.90 -6.37
CA GLN A 148 -18.43 2.96 -6.54
C GLN A 148 -19.05 4.00 -5.59
N SER A 149 -18.72 3.95 -4.29
CA SER A 149 -19.23 4.89 -3.29
C SER A 149 -18.92 6.34 -3.65
N LYS A 150 -17.79 6.59 -4.32
CA LYS A 150 -17.41 7.92 -4.80
C LYS A 150 -18.23 8.35 -6.01
N GLN A 151 -18.50 7.45 -6.95
CA GLN A 151 -19.34 7.72 -8.12
C GLN A 151 -20.75 8.11 -7.69
N GLU A 152 -21.37 7.33 -6.80
CA GLU A 152 -22.71 7.62 -6.27
C GLU A 152 -22.79 8.98 -5.55
N GLN A 153 -21.74 9.38 -4.84
CA GLN A 153 -21.67 10.70 -4.20
C GLN A 153 -21.60 11.86 -5.20
N ILE A 154 -20.92 11.66 -6.34
CA ILE A 154 -20.83 12.64 -7.42
C ILE A 154 -22.21 12.79 -8.08
N GLU A 155 -22.84 11.68 -8.45
CA GLU A 155 -24.17 11.65 -9.08
C GLU A 155 -25.23 12.36 -8.21
N LYS A 156 -25.31 12.01 -6.92
CA LYS A 156 -26.23 12.68 -5.97
C LYS A 156 -25.96 14.18 -5.83
N SER A 157 -24.70 14.59 -5.90
CA SER A 157 -24.32 16.01 -5.83
C SER A 157 -24.76 16.76 -7.09
N GLU A 158 -24.62 16.15 -8.26
CA GLU A 158 -25.04 16.71 -9.55
C GLU A 158 -26.57 16.82 -9.66
N GLU A 159 -27.33 15.82 -9.22
CA GLU A 159 -28.79 15.86 -9.13
C GLU A 159 -29.29 16.96 -8.18
N GLY A 160 -28.64 17.14 -7.03
CA GLY A 160 -28.95 18.22 -6.08
C GLY A 160 -28.68 19.62 -6.63
N ILE A 161 -27.74 19.76 -7.56
CA ILE A 161 -27.43 21.02 -8.24
C ILE A 161 -28.48 21.30 -9.32
N THR A 162 -28.77 20.34 -10.20
CA THR A 162 -29.74 20.51 -11.29
C THR A 162 -31.16 20.79 -10.81
N SER A 163 -31.60 20.15 -9.72
CA SER A 163 -32.89 20.40 -9.08
C SER A 163 -33.03 21.80 -8.47
N LYS A 164 -31.95 22.37 -7.91
CA LYS A 164 -31.96 23.76 -7.41
C LYS A 164 -32.11 24.79 -8.54
N PHE A 165 -31.44 24.57 -9.67
CA PHE A 165 -31.53 25.47 -10.81
C PHE A 165 -32.88 25.44 -11.54
N SER A 166 -33.58 24.31 -11.50
CA SER A 166 -34.91 24.16 -12.13
C SER A 166 -36.06 24.74 -11.30
N ASN A 167 -35.90 24.86 -9.98
CA ASN A 167 -36.90 25.45 -9.06
C ASN A 167 -36.78 26.98 -8.87
N THR A 168 -35.86 27.66 -9.58
CA THR A 168 -35.64 29.12 -9.47
C THR A 168 -36.16 29.90 -10.69
N LYS A 169 -37.10 29.33 -11.45
CA LYS A 169 -37.86 30.01 -12.51
C LYS A 169 -39.33 30.00 -12.18
#